data_AF-A0AAD5HRN6-F1
#
_entry.id   AF-A0AAD5HRN6-F1
#
_cell.length_a   1.000
_cell.length_b   1.000
_cell.length_c   1.000
_cell.angle_alpha   90.00
_cell.angle_beta   90.00
_cell.angle_gamma   90.00
#
_symmetry.space_group_name_H-M   'P 1'
#
loop_
_entity.id
_entity.type
_entity.pdbx_description
1 polymer ?
#
loop_
_entity_poly.entity_id
_entity_poly.type
_entity_poly.pdbx_seq_one_letter_code
_entity_poly.pdbx_strand_id
1 'polypeptide(L)'
;MSAAKKHVVFDIVGTIVTYDSILDVLESRLGDRLRAEGVKPAMLGYMWFEISEREYTYLSITGRYRRFYDVFCSLFYRMLWIGGIKEPRSFASHEDLAYIVKRFKDLPLQEGAAECLQLLRDAGFTVWGFTAGDTEQVRGYFLNNGIDMPIENFVSCDEAGVGKPALNSYRPLLDRLGDAEKWFAAAHMWDVSSAKQAGYKGAYCTILEKESCADIFGEMDVMADTLPDMARRIIKASEAQV
;
A
#
# COMPACT_ATOMS: atom_id res chain seq x y z
N MET A 1 7.96 36.07 -1.75
CA MET A 1 8.56 34.84 -1.16
C MET A 1 8.00 33.67 -1.95
N SER A 2 8.85 32.72 -2.39
CA SER A 2 8.32 31.46 -2.94
C SER A 2 7.45 30.83 -1.86
N ALA A 3 6.22 30.41 -2.18
CA ALA A 3 5.48 29.55 -1.28
C ALA A 3 6.36 28.35 -0.91
N ALA A 4 6.38 27.95 0.36
CA ALA A 4 7.10 26.78 0.78
C ALA A 4 6.59 25.57 -0.03
N LYS A 5 7.50 24.74 -0.56
CA LYS A 5 7.09 23.53 -1.28
C LYS A 5 6.38 22.59 -0.30
N LYS A 6 5.26 22.02 -0.72
CA LYS A 6 4.47 21.08 0.08
C LYS A 6 4.38 19.74 -0.66
N HIS A 7 4.58 18.66 0.06
CA HIS A 7 4.61 17.30 -0.48
C HIS A 7 3.70 16.38 0.32
N VAL A 8 2.96 15.52 -0.37
CA VAL A 8 2.29 14.36 0.24
C VAL A 8 2.78 13.11 -0.46
N VAL A 9 3.35 12.19 0.31
CA VAL A 9 3.80 10.89 -0.15
C VAL A 9 2.75 9.87 0.24
N PHE A 10 2.24 9.12 -0.73
CA PHE A 10 1.24 8.10 -0.50
C PHE A 10 1.86 6.71 -0.53
N ASP A 11 1.50 5.88 0.43
CA ASP A 11 1.41 4.45 0.15
C ASP A 11 0.40 4.18 -0.97
N ILE A 12 0.60 3.12 -1.76
CA ILE A 12 -0.24 2.87 -2.94
C ILE A 12 -1.20 1.70 -2.75
N VAL A 13 -0.69 0.50 -2.48
CA VAL A 13 -1.46 -0.74 -2.55
C VAL A 13 -2.12 -1.00 -1.19
N GLY A 14 -3.46 -0.90 -1.15
CA GLY A 14 -4.25 -0.84 0.09
C GLY A 14 -4.73 0.57 0.43
N THR A 15 -3.98 1.59 0.02
CA THR A 15 -4.30 3.01 0.26
C THR A 15 -5.01 3.68 -0.93
N ILE A 16 -4.34 3.78 -2.08
CA ILE A 16 -4.86 4.43 -3.29
C ILE A 16 -5.59 3.44 -4.18
N VAL A 17 -5.14 2.19 -4.21
CA VAL A 17 -5.77 1.08 -4.95
C VAL A 17 -6.14 -0.05 -4.00
N THR A 18 -7.17 -0.81 -4.35
CA THR A 18 -7.70 -1.89 -3.50
C THR A 18 -7.19 -3.27 -3.91
N TYR A 19 -7.42 -4.26 -3.05
CA TYR A 19 -7.12 -5.67 -3.36
C TYR A 19 -8.24 -6.36 -4.13
N ASP A 20 -9.35 -5.67 -4.43
CA ASP A 20 -10.60 -6.31 -4.84
C ASP A 20 -10.45 -7.13 -6.12
N SER A 21 -9.72 -6.62 -7.12
CA SER A 21 -9.42 -7.39 -8.35
C SER A 21 -8.75 -8.74 -8.09
N ILE A 22 -7.92 -8.85 -7.04
CA ILE A 22 -7.27 -10.11 -6.65
C ILE A 22 -8.25 -10.99 -5.87
N LEU A 23 -9.00 -10.40 -4.92
CA LEU A 23 -9.96 -11.12 -4.09
C LEU A 23 -11.11 -11.68 -4.92
N ASP A 24 -11.66 -10.92 -5.86
CA ASP A 24 -12.72 -11.33 -6.78
C ASP A 24 -12.27 -12.46 -7.71
N VAL A 25 -11.00 -12.42 -8.16
CA VAL A 25 -10.46 -13.50 -8.98
C VAL A 25 -10.13 -14.73 -8.17
N LEU A 26 -9.65 -14.60 -6.93
CA LEU A 26 -9.50 -15.74 -6.02
C LEU A 26 -10.86 -16.41 -5.75
N GLU A 27 -11.88 -15.59 -5.47
CA GLU A 27 -13.26 -16.00 -5.26
C GLU A 27 -13.82 -16.73 -6.48
N SER A 28 -13.76 -16.14 -7.67
CA SER A 28 -14.30 -16.77 -8.88
C SER A 28 -13.51 -18.00 -9.35
N ARG A 29 -12.19 -18.05 -9.12
CA ARG A 29 -11.33 -19.15 -9.59
C ARG A 29 -11.31 -20.34 -8.64
N LEU A 30 -11.26 -20.10 -7.33
CA LEU A 30 -11.06 -21.13 -6.30
C LEU A 30 -12.15 -21.14 -5.22
N GLY A 31 -13.10 -20.21 -5.23
CA GLY A 31 -14.02 -19.97 -4.12
C GLY A 31 -14.84 -21.18 -3.70
N ASP A 32 -15.49 -21.86 -4.65
CA ASP A 32 -16.31 -23.05 -4.34
C ASP A 32 -15.47 -24.19 -3.74
N ARG A 33 -14.26 -24.38 -4.26
CA ARG A 33 -13.33 -25.41 -3.78
C ARG A 33 -12.81 -25.07 -2.39
N LEU A 34 -12.53 -23.78 -2.13
CA LEU A 34 -12.10 -23.31 -0.81
C LEU A 34 -13.21 -23.48 0.22
N ARG A 35 -14.46 -23.12 -0.13
CA ARG A 35 -15.61 -23.31 0.75
C ARG A 35 -15.90 -24.77 1.08
N ALA A 36 -15.71 -25.67 0.12
CA ALA A 36 -15.85 -27.12 0.36
C ALA A 36 -14.88 -27.64 1.45
N GLU A 37 -13.74 -26.97 1.63
CA GLU A 37 -12.74 -27.27 2.67
C GLU A 37 -12.93 -26.40 3.94
N GLY A 38 -14.03 -25.63 4.03
CA GLY A 38 -14.31 -24.73 5.15
C GLY A 38 -13.48 -23.43 5.15
N VAL A 39 -12.81 -23.11 4.05
CA VAL A 39 -11.96 -21.91 3.92
C VAL A 39 -12.74 -20.78 3.27
N LYS A 40 -12.87 -19.65 3.98
CA LYS A 40 -13.46 -18.43 3.40
C LYS A 40 -12.46 -17.78 2.44
N PRO A 41 -12.77 -17.61 1.14
CA PRO A 41 -11.81 -17.12 0.15
C PRO A 41 -11.22 -15.75 0.50
N ALA A 42 -12.05 -14.81 0.95
CA ALA A 42 -11.57 -13.50 1.40
C ALA A 42 -10.60 -13.59 2.58
N MET A 43 -10.85 -14.50 3.54
CA MET A 43 -9.94 -14.69 4.68
C MET A 43 -8.57 -15.22 4.23
N LEU A 44 -8.56 -16.17 3.30
CA LEU A 44 -7.31 -16.65 2.69
C LEU A 44 -6.59 -15.53 1.93
N GLY A 45 -7.33 -14.72 1.16
CA GLY A 45 -6.80 -13.60 0.39
C GLY A 45 -6.10 -12.56 1.28
N TYR A 46 -6.80 -12.05 2.30
CA TYR A 46 -6.20 -11.09 3.25
C TYR A 46 -5.04 -11.72 4.02
N MET A 47 -5.18 -12.95 4.53
CA MET A 47 -4.08 -13.65 5.20
C MET A 47 -2.84 -13.76 4.31
N TRP A 48 -3.03 -13.99 3.01
CA TRP A 48 -1.94 -14.05 2.05
C TRP A 48 -1.25 -12.71 1.85
N PHE A 49 -1.99 -11.60 1.73
CA PHE A 49 -1.40 -10.25 1.72
C PHE A 49 -0.62 -9.96 3.00
N GLU A 50 -1.27 -10.08 4.16
CA GLU A 50 -0.67 -9.73 5.46
C GLU A 50 0.58 -10.56 5.78
N ILE A 51 0.55 -11.87 5.51
CA ILE A 51 1.73 -12.71 5.72
C ILE A 51 2.81 -12.40 4.68
N SER A 52 2.45 -12.04 3.44
CA SER A 52 3.45 -11.65 2.44
C SER A 52 4.16 -10.36 2.82
N GLU A 53 3.44 -9.35 3.33
CA GLU A 53 4.04 -8.12 3.88
C GLU A 53 5.00 -8.45 5.03
N ARG A 54 4.58 -9.29 5.98
CA ARG A 54 5.43 -9.71 7.09
C ARG A 54 6.71 -10.41 6.63
N GLU A 55 6.61 -11.40 5.75
CA GLU A 55 7.77 -12.16 5.26
C GLU A 55 8.68 -11.29 4.39
N TYR A 56 8.10 -10.40 3.57
CA TYR A 56 8.82 -9.38 2.82
C TYR A 56 9.65 -8.47 3.76
N THR A 57 9.02 -7.96 4.81
CA THR A 57 9.71 -7.18 5.85
C THR A 57 10.83 -7.99 6.51
N TYR A 58 10.58 -9.23 6.94
CA TYR A 58 11.61 -10.06 7.59
C TYR A 58 12.80 -10.35 6.68
N LEU A 59 12.56 -10.60 5.40
CA LEU A 59 13.61 -10.77 4.40
C LEU A 59 14.42 -9.48 4.23
N SER A 60 13.74 -8.33 4.11
CA SER A 60 14.37 -7.01 4.02
C SER A 60 15.29 -6.71 5.20
N ILE A 61 14.76 -6.75 6.44
CA ILE A 61 15.51 -6.36 7.64
C ILE A 61 16.65 -7.32 8.01
N THR A 62 16.67 -8.52 7.42
CA THR A 62 17.75 -9.50 7.58
C THR A 62 18.73 -9.51 6.40
N GLY A 63 18.69 -8.49 5.53
CA GLY A 63 19.61 -8.31 4.41
C GLY A 63 19.38 -9.27 3.24
N ARG A 64 18.19 -9.86 3.14
CA ARG A 64 17.81 -10.85 2.12
C ARG A 64 16.68 -10.33 1.25
N TYR A 65 16.72 -9.05 0.88
CA TYR A 65 15.69 -8.39 0.11
C TYR A 65 15.23 -9.23 -1.09
N ARG A 66 13.92 -9.28 -1.28
CA ARG A 66 13.22 -9.88 -2.42
C ARG A 66 12.07 -8.95 -2.78
N ARG A 67 11.73 -8.88 -4.07
CA ARG A 67 10.58 -8.11 -4.53
C ARG A 67 9.31 -8.65 -3.89
N PHE A 68 8.39 -7.77 -3.50
CA PHE A 68 7.13 -8.16 -2.87
C PHE A 68 6.38 -9.21 -3.72
N TYR A 69 6.30 -8.99 -5.04
CA TYR A 69 5.64 -9.90 -5.98
C TYR A 69 6.17 -11.34 -5.92
N ASP A 70 7.49 -11.52 -5.79
CA ASP A 70 8.10 -12.85 -5.74
C ASP A 70 7.78 -13.56 -4.41
N VAL A 71 7.80 -12.81 -3.31
CA VAL A 71 7.43 -13.30 -1.97
C VAL A 71 5.95 -13.70 -1.96
N PHE A 72 5.07 -12.83 -2.46
CA PHE A 72 3.64 -13.07 -2.58
C PHE A 72 3.37 -14.36 -3.37
N CYS A 73 3.90 -14.50 -4.59
CA CYS A 73 3.72 -15.71 -5.40
C CYS A 73 4.26 -16.97 -4.70
N SER A 74 5.40 -16.88 -4.02
CA SER A 74 6.01 -18.01 -3.32
C SER A 74 5.15 -18.51 -2.15
N LEU A 75 4.51 -17.59 -1.43
CA LEU A 75 3.74 -17.90 -0.23
C LEU A 75 2.37 -18.50 -0.51
N PHE A 76 1.83 -18.39 -1.73
CA PHE A 76 0.48 -18.87 -2.06
C PHE A 76 0.18 -20.30 -1.56
N TYR A 77 1.04 -21.27 -1.90
CA TYR A 77 0.86 -22.66 -1.49
C TYR A 77 1.03 -22.86 0.03
N ARG A 78 1.86 -22.04 0.68
CA ARG A 78 2.00 -22.04 2.13
C ARG A 78 0.72 -21.53 2.78
N MET A 79 0.07 -20.51 2.20
CA MET A 79 -1.18 -19.96 2.73
C MET A 79 -2.33 -20.95 2.59
N LEU A 80 -2.39 -21.69 1.47
CA LEU A 80 -3.33 -22.80 1.32
C LEU A 80 -3.15 -23.85 2.43
N TRP A 81 -1.91 -24.26 2.71
CA TRP A 81 -1.61 -25.19 3.81
C TRP A 81 -2.06 -24.66 5.17
N ILE A 82 -1.66 -23.42 5.51
CA ILE A 82 -2.04 -22.78 6.79
C ILE A 82 -3.56 -22.62 6.89
N GLY A 83 -4.23 -22.33 5.78
CA GLY A 83 -5.68 -22.25 5.67
C GLY A 83 -6.40 -23.58 5.79
N GLY A 84 -5.70 -24.72 5.89
CA GLY A 84 -6.28 -26.04 6.11
C GLY A 84 -6.25 -26.99 4.90
N ILE A 85 -5.74 -26.55 3.75
CA ILE A 85 -5.65 -27.37 2.55
C ILE A 85 -4.42 -28.30 2.63
N LYS A 86 -4.65 -29.59 2.89
CA LYS A 86 -3.56 -30.56 3.14
C LYS A 86 -2.65 -30.83 1.94
N GLU A 87 -3.18 -30.74 0.72
CA GLU A 87 -2.42 -30.96 -0.52
C GLU A 87 -2.45 -29.71 -1.43
N PRO A 88 -1.77 -28.59 -1.04
CA PRO A 88 -1.92 -27.30 -1.71
C PRO A 88 -1.66 -27.32 -3.22
N ARG A 89 -0.65 -28.08 -3.66
CA ARG A 89 -0.23 -28.15 -5.07
C ARG A 89 -1.11 -29.03 -5.94
N SER A 90 -1.83 -29.98 -5.34
CA SER A 90 -2.90 -30.71 -6.02
C SER A 90 -4.21 -29.92 -6.00
N PHE A 91 -4.41 -29.10 -4.97
CA PHE A 91 -5.56 -28.21 -4.88
C PHE A 91 -5.48 -27.08 -5.91
N ALA A 92 -4.50 -26.18 -5.83
CA ALA A 92 -4.36 -25.11 -6.81
C ALA A 92 -3.17 -25.40 -7.74
N SER A 93 -3.37 -25.23 -9.04
CA SER A 93 -2.30 -25.35 -10.02
C SER A 93 -1.46 -24.07 -10.08
N HIS A 94 -0.29 -24.16 -10.74
CA HIS A 94 0.49 -22.97 -11.04
C HIS A 94 -0.25 -22.01 -12.01
N GLU A 95 -1.11 -22.55 -12.87
CA GLU A 95 -1.96 -21.73 -13.75
C GLU A 95 -2.98 -20.92 -12.95
N ASP A 96 -3.58 -21.51 -11.90
CA ASP A 96 -4.52 -20.79 -11.03
C ASP A 96 -3.83 -19.62 -10.33
N LEU A 97 -2.64 -19.86 -9.78
CA LEU A 97 -1.81 -18.81 -9.19
C LEU A 97 -1.51 -17.71 -10.23
N ALA A 98 -1.00 -18.09 -11.40
CA ALA A 98 -0.66 -17.15 -12.48
C ALA A 98 -1.88 -16.32 -12.93
N TYR A 99 -3.06 -16.95 -13.00
CA TYR A 99 -4.31 -16.29 -13.35
C TYR A 99 -4.73 -15.25 -12.30
N ILE A 100 -4.61 -15.59 -11.01
CA ILE A 100 -4.92 -14.67 -9.90
C ILE A 100 -3.94 -13.49 -9.90
N VAL A 101 -2.62 -13.75 -9.84
CA VAL A 101 -1.62 -12.67 -9.69
C VAL A 101 -1.50 -11.78 -10.93
N LYS A 102 -1.95 -12.24 -12.10
CA LYS A 102 -2.04 -11.39 -13.30
C LYS A 102 -2.94 -10.16 -13.08
N ARG A 103 -3.84 -10.18 -12.09
CA ARG A 103 -4.70 -9.05 -11.73
C ARG A 103 -3.98 -7.93 -10.99
N PHE A 104 -2.75 -8.16 -10.51
CA PHE A 104 -1.94 -7.07 -9.99
C PHE A 104 -1.76 -5.94 -10.98
N LYS A 105 -1.85 -6.17 -12.29
CA LYS A 105 -1.71 -5.10 -13.30
C LYS A 105 -2.88 -4.13 -13.38
N ASP A 106 -4.00 -4.43 -12.71
CA ASP A 106 -5.30 -3.77 -12.91
C ASP A 106 -6.07 -3.68 -11.59
N LEU A 107 -5.41 -3.14 -10.57
CA LEU A 107 -6.04 -2.85 -9.28
C LEU A 107 -6.90 -1.59 -9.41
N PRO A 108 -8.15 -1.62 -8.92
CA PRO A 108 -9.06 -0.49 -9.00
C PRO A 108 -8.68 0.56 -7.94
N LEU A 109 -9.10 1.80 -8.15
CA LEU A 109 -8.93 2.84 -7.13
C LEU A 109 -9.79 2.55 -5.90
N GLN A 110 -9.23 2.91 -4.74
CA GLN A 110 -9.96 3.03 -3.49
C GLN A 110 -10.97 4.17 -3.58
N GLU A 111 -12.09 4.03 -2.87
CA GLU A 111 -13.15 5.04 -2.84
C GLU A 111 -12.59 6.42 -2.45
N GLY A 112 -12.87 7.43 -3.28
CA GLY A 112 -12.42 8.81 -3.07
C GLY A 112 -10.93 9.08 -3.37
N ALA A 113 -10.17 8.11 -3.88
CA ALA A 113 -8.74 8.31 -4.17
C ALA A 113 -8.51 9.42 -5.22
N ALA A 114 -9.26 9.43 -6.32
CA ALA A 114 -9.13 10.46 -7.35
C ALA A 114 -9.42 11.87 -6.81
N GLU A 115 -10.49 12.03 -6.03
CA GLU A 115 -10.84 13.31 -5.38
C GLU A 115 -9.74 13.73 -4.39
N CYS A 116 -9.25 12.81 -3.56
CA CYS A 116 -8.17 13.06 -2.60
C CYS A 116 -6.92 13.64 -3.28
N LEU A 117 -6.47 12.98 -4.36
CA LEU A 117 -5.27 13.39 -5.10
C LEU A 117 -5.49 14.75 -5.79
N GLN A 118 -6.68 15.00 -6.33
CA GLN A 118 -7.02 16.28 -6.96
C GLN A 118 -7.05 17.42 -5.94
N LEU A 119 -7.70 17.24 -4.78
CA LEU A 119 -7.77 18.24 -3.71
C LEU A 119 -6.37 18.69 -3.25
N LEU A 120 -5.45 17.73 -3.08
CA LEU A 120 -4.07 18.03 -2.69
C LEU A 120 -3.32 18.80 -3.78
N ARG A 121 -3.48 18.43 -5.05
CA ARG A 121 -2.87 19.14 -6.19
C ARG A 121 -3.40 20.57 -6.30
N ASP A 122 -4.71 20.76 -6.16
CA ASP A 122 -5.35 22.08 -6.21
C ASP A 122 -4.89 22.98 -5.05
N ALA A 123 -4.56 22.39 -3.90
CA ALA A 123 -3.97 23.08 -2.75
C ALA A 123 -2.44 23.30 -2.87
N GLY A 124 -1.84 22.96 -4.02
CA GLY A 124 -0.43 23.20 -4.34
C GLY A 124 0.54 22.16 -3.80
N PHE A 125 0.08 20.97 -3.41
CA PHE A 125 0.98 19.88 -3.02
C PHE A 125 1.51 19.15 -4.26
N THR A 126 2.79 18.78 -4.25
CA THR A 126 3.28 17.71 -5.12
C THR A 126 2.96 16.37 -4.49
N VAL A 127 2.24 15.53 -5.23
CA VAL A 127 1.85 14.18 -4.81
C VAL A 127 2.91 13.18 -5.28
N TRP A 128 3.32 12.28 -4.39
CA TRP A 128 4.26 11.19 -4.64
C TRP A 128 3.63 9.84 -4.33
N GLY A 129 4.09 8.78 -4.99
CA GLY A 129 3.77 7.39 -4.65
C GLY A 129 5.00 6.67 -4.11
N PHE A 130 4.90 6.06 -2.93
CA PHE A 130 5.94 5.23 -2.34
C PHE A 130 5.44 3.78 -2.21
N THR A 131 6.07 2.86 -2.92
CA THR A 131 5.56 1.49 -3.12
C THR A 131 6.61 0.42 -2.82
N ALA A 132 6.14 -0.77 -2.44
CA ALA A 132 6.96 -1.99 -2.35
C ALA A 132 7.04 -2.76 -3.70
N GLY A 133 6.31 -2.32 -4.72
CA GLY A 133 6.29 -2.91 -6.05
C GLY A 133 7.07 -2.13 -7.10
N ASP A 134 7.03 -2.62 -8.33
CA ASP A 134 7.67 -2.00 -9.50
C ASP A 134 6.99 -0.67 -9.89
N THR A 135 7.78 0.36 -10.21
CA THR A 135 7.26 1.72 -10.47
C THR A 135 6.43 1.80 -11.74
N GLU A 136 6.78 1.06 -12.81
CA GLU A 136 6.00 1.04 -14.04
C GLU A 136 4.64 0.36 -13.83
N GLN A 137 4.65 -0.79 -13.14
CA GLN A 137 3.42 -1.49 -12.78
C GLN A 137 2.49 -0.60 -11.95
N VAL A 138 3.04 0.05 -10.92
CA VAL A 138 2.26 0.88 -9.99
C VAL A 138 1.74 2.14 -10.68
N ARG A 139 2.55 2.78 -11.56
CA ARG A 139 2.07 3.88 -12.39
C ARG A 139 0.93 3.44 -13.32
N GLY A 140 0.98 2.20 -13.81
CA GLY A 140 -0.10 1.61 -14.59
C GLY A 140 -1.46 1.69 -13.91
N TYR A 141 -1.53 1.57 -12.57
CA TYR A 141 -2.81 1.65 -11.85
C TYR A 141 -3.44 3.03 -11.96
N PHE A 142 -2.62 4.08 -11.83
CA PHE A 142 -3.08 5.45 -11.95
C PHE A 142 -3.60 5.72 -13.36
N LEU A 143 -2.82 5.34 -14.38
CA LEU A 143 -3.19 5.55 -15.78
C LEU A 143 -4.47 4.81 -16.18
N ASN A 144 -4.60 3.54 -15.78
CA ASN A 144 -5.79 2.73 -16.07
C ASN A 144 -7.06 3.31 -15.43
N ASN A 145 -6.90 4.06 -14.34
CA ASN A 145 -7.99 4.76 -13.66
C ASN A 145 -8.06 6.26 -14.00
N GLY A 146 -7.42 6.70 -15.08
CA GLY A 146 -7.54 8.07 -15.61
C GLY A 146 -6.80 9.14 -14.81
N ILE A 147 -5.86 8.76 -13.94
CA ILE A 147 -5.04 9.68 -13.15
C ILE A 147 -3.65 9.75 -13.76
N ASP A 148 -3.24 10.94 -14.21
CA ASP A 148 -1.85 11.16 -14.57
C ASP A 148 -1.00 11.38 -13.31
N MET A 149 0.04 10.56 -13.17
CA MET A 149 1.08 10.66 -12.15
C MET A 149 2.42 10.53 -12.87
N PRO A 150 3.29 11.57 -12.83
CA PRO A 150 4.60 11.51 -13.46
C PRO A 150 5.46 10.38 -12.85
N ILE A 151 6.24 9.69 -13.67
CA ILE A 151 7.04 8.53 -13.21
C ILE A 151 8.09 8.95 -12.18
N GLU A 152 8.63 10.16 -12.31
CA GLU A 152 9.57 10.77 -11.38
C GLU A 152 9.00 10.97 -9.98
N ASN A 153 7.66 10.98 -9.85
CA ASN A 153 6.97 11.09 -8.57
C ASN A 153 6.75 9.74 -7.87
N PHE A 154 7.27 8.64 -8.42
CA PHE A 154 7.29 7.36 -7.75
C PHE A 154 8.65 7.08 -7.09
N VAL A 155 8.60 6.39 -5.97
CA VAL A 155 9.75 5.80 -5.29
C VAL A 155 9.40 4.35 -5.00
N SER A 156 10.31 3.43 -5.30
CA SER A 156 10.14 2.01 -5.01
C SER A 156 11.18 1.49 -4.03
N CYS A 157 10.76 0.60 -3.14
CA CYS A 157 11.67 -0.15 -2.28
C CYS A 157 12.62 -1.06 -3.08
N ASP A 158 12.22 -1.49 -4.28
CA ASP A 158 13.04 -2.34 -5.15
C ASP A 158 14.32 -1.62 -5.60
N GLU A 159 14.27 -0.30 -5.79
CA GLU A 159 15.43 0.51 -6.19
C GLU A 159 16.48 0.61 -5.07
N ALA A 160 16.02 0.67 -3.82
CA ALA A 160 16.88 0.77 -2.65
C ALA A 160 17.31 -0.59 -2.07
N GLY A 161 16.63 -1.68 -2.44
CA GLY A 161 16.84 -3.00 -1.85
C GLY A 161 16.48 -3.05 -0.35
N VAL A 162 15.61 -2.15 0.11
CA VAL A 162 15.17 -2.04 1.50
C VAL A 162 13.66 -1.81 1.51
N GLY A 163 12.94 -2.78 2.05
CA GLY A 163 11.49 -2.77 2.15
C GLY A 163 10.96 -2.07 3.39
N LYS A 164 9.76 -1.52 3.27
CA LYS A 164 8.97 -1.00 4.39
C LYS A 164 8.74 -2.11 5.46
N PRO A 165 8.58 -1.75 6.75
CA PRO A 165 8.69 -0.42 7.34
C PRO A 165 10.09 -0.07 7.86
N ALA A 166 11.17 -0.62 7.29
CA ALA A 166 12.51 -0.25 7.72
C ALA A 166 12.75 1.26 7.53
N LEU A 167 13.14 2.00 8.57
CA LEU A 167 13.25 3.48 8.50
C LEU A 167 14.11 3.98 7.33
N ASN A 168 15.11 3.20 6.93
CA ASN A 168 15.99 3.50 5.80
C ASN A 168 15.27 3.45 4.43
N SER A 169 14.07 2.87 4.31
CA SER A 169 13.30 2.92 3.07
C SER A 169 12.65 4.30 2.86
N TYR A 170 12.36 5.05 3.93
CA TYR A 170 11.71 6.37 3.86
C TYR A 170 12.71 7.53 3.72
N ARG A 171 13.88 7.41 4.37
CA ARG A 171 14.90 8.46 4.45
C ARG A 171 15.35 9.03 3.10
N PRO A 172 15.59 8.24 2.04
CA PRO A 172 16.07 8.78 0.76
C PRO A 172 15.12 9.82 0.16
N LEU A 173 13.81 9.56 0.20
CA LEU A 173 12.82 10.53 -0.26
C LEU A 173 12.72 11.70 0.71
N LEU A 174 12.72 11.44 2.02
CA LEU A 174 12.68 12.51 3.03
C LEU A 174 13.81 13.51 2.82
N ASP A 175 15.03 13.04 2.63
CA ASP A 175 16.22 13.86 2.41
C ASP A 175 16.14 14.61 1.08
N ARG A 176 15.67 13.95 0.01
CA ARG A 176 15.44 14.57 -1.30
C ARG A 176 14.49 15.77 -1.24
N LEU A 177 13.51 15.74 -0.33
CA LEU A 177 12.52 16.80 -0.17
C LEU A 177 13.03 17.99 0.69
N GLY A 178 14.22 17.93 1.30
CA GLY A 178 14.86 19.09 1.95
C GLY A 178 14.07 19.71 3.12
N ASP A 179 13.97 21.03 3.23
CA ASP A 179 13.20 21.66 4.33
C ASP A 179 11.72 21.90 3.98
N ALA A 180 11.23 21.27 2.91
CA ALA A 180 9.83 21.37 2.50
C ALA A 180 8.88 20.76 3.54
N GLU A 181 7.61 21.13 3.48
CA GLU A 181 6.58 20.42 4.24
C GLU A 181 6.34 19.04 3.63
N LYS A 182 6.37 17.99 4.46
CA LYS A 182 6.32 16.60 4.01
C LYS A 182 5.33 15.80 4.84
N TRP A 183 4.27 15.37 4.19
CA TRP A 183 3.31 14.41 4.72
C TRP A 183 3.56 13.02 4.17
N PHE A 184 3.27 12.02 4.97
CA PHE A 184 3.12 10.64 4.54
C PHE A 184 1.70 10.19 4.85
N ALA A 185 1.00 9.67 3.84
CA ALA A 185 -0.40 9.29 3.91
C ALA A 185 -0.59 7.81 3.54
N ALA A 186 -1.25 7.04 4.40
CA ALA A 186 -1.59 5.65 4.10
C ALA A 186 -2.87 5.19 4.81
N ALA A 187 -3.44 4.11 4.32
CA ALA A 187 -4.47 3.34 5.00
C ALA A 187 -3.91 2.18 5.85
N HIS A 188 -2.58 2.06 5.87
CA HIS A 188 -1.82 1.12 6.70
C HIS A 188 -1.18 1.84 7.87
N MET A 189 -1.60 1.53 9.09
CA MET A 189 -1.08 2.23 10.26
C MET A 189 0.42 1.97 10.46
N TRP A 190 0.88 0.74 10.20
CA TRP A 190 2.29 0.37 10.29
C TRP A 190 3.18 1.20 9.35
N ASP A 191 2.64 1.67 8.21
CA ASP A 191 3.39 2.46 7.23
C ASP A 191 3.45 3.93 7.65
N VAL A 192 2.31 4.53 8.01
CA VAL A 192 2.25 5.93 8.45
C VAL A 192 3.06 6.14 9.73
N SER A 193 2.94 5.23 10.71
CA SER A 193 3.68 5.36 11.97
C SER A 193 5.20 5.31 11.75
N SER A 194 5.66 4.47 10.82
CA SER A 194 7.08 4.31 10.50
C SER A 194 7.61 5.50 9.70
N ALA A 195 6.83 6.02 8.76
CA ALA A 195 7.16 7.28 8.08
C ALA A 195 7.22 8.46 9.06
N LYS A 196 6.28 8.55 10.00
CA LYS A 196 6.30 9.56 11.07
C LYS A 196 7.57 9.44 11.92
N GLN A 197 7.95 8.23 12.31
CA GLN A 197 9.20 7.98 13.03
C GLN A 197 10.44 8.36 12.19
N ALA A 198 10.39 8.23 10.86
CA ALA A 198 11.46 8.66 9.98
C ALA A 198 11.59 10.20 9.86
N GLY A 199 10.51 10.95 10.15
CA GLY A 199 10.50 12.42 10.16
C GLY A 199 9.41 13.08 9.30
N TYR A 200 8.46 12.33 8.77
CA TYR A 200 7.28 12.88 8.09
C TYR A 200 6.20 13.33 9.10
N LYS A 201 5.29 14.21 8.68
CA LYS A 201 3.97 14.29 9.32
C LYS A 201 3.13 13.10 8.86
N GLY A 202 2.43 12.44 9.78
CA GLY A 202 1.62 11.26 9.47
C GLY A 202 0.15 11.62 9.21
N ALA A 203 -0.43 11.07 8.15
CA ALA A 203 -1.86 11.09 7.89
C ALA A 203 -2.39 9.67 7.67
N TYR A 204 -3.30 9.21 8.52
CA TYR A 204 -3.88 7.87 8.42
C TYR A 204 -5.35 7.92 8.00
N CYS A 205 -5.71 7.01 7.10
CA CYS A 205 -7.07 6.81 6.62
C CYS A 205 -7.60 5.44 7.07
N THR A 206 -8.74 5.38 7.76
CA THR A 206 -9.31 4.11 8.25
C THR A 206 -9.94 3.26 7.14
N ILE A 207 -9.89 3.70 5.88
CA ILE A 207 -10.63 3.09 4.75
C ILE A 207 -10.37 1.59 4.58
N LEU A 208 -9.15 1.11 4.89
CA LEU A 208 -8.75 -0.31 4.80
C LEU A 208 -8.87 -1.03 6.15
N GLU A 209 -8.05 -0.65 7.13
CA GLU A 209 -7.89 -1.40 8.39
C GLU A 209 -9.01 -1.14 9.41
N LYS A 210 -9.74 -0.03 9.27
CA LYS A 210 -10.83 0.46 10.14
C LYS A 210 -10.39 0.81 11.57
N GLU A 211 -9.75 -0.13 12.26
CA GLU A 211 -9.24 0.04 13.61
C GLU A 211 -7.81 0.61 13.57
N SER A 212 -7.59 1.75 14.22
CA SER A 212 -6.29 2.43 14.19
C SER A 212 -5.20 1.68 14.97
N CYS A 213 -5.58 0.86 15.95
CA CYS A 213 -4.64 0.24 16.89
C CYS A 213 -3.66 1.28 17.50
N ALA A 214 -4.17 2.46 17.84
CA ALA A 214 -3.35 3.58 18.35
C ALA A 214 -2.64 3.27 19.68
N ASP A 215 -3.07 2.25 20.42
CA ASP A 215 -2.41 1.72 21.60
C ASP A 215 -1.01 1.15 21.31
N ILE A 216 -0.75 0.69 20.07
CA ILE A 216 0.56 0.18 19.64
C ILE A 216 1.29 1.07 18.63
N PHE A 217 0.57 1.85 17.82
CA PHE A 217 1.17 2.71 16.79
C PHE A 217 1.25 4.20 17.18
N GLY A 218 0.50 4.61 18.19
CA GLY A 218 0.29 6.02 18.53
C GLY A 218 -0.65 6.74 17.56
N GLU A 219 -0.87 8.03 17.80
CA GLU A 219 -1.73 8.89 16.98
C GLU A 219 -0.94 9.58 15.86
N MET A 220 -1.58 9.70 14.69
CA MET A 220 -1.03 10.45 13.56
C MET A 220 -1.45 11.92 13.62
N ASP A 221 -0.75 12.79 12.88
CA ASP A 221 -1.04 14.23 12.86
C ASP A 221 -2.41 14.51 12.22
N VAL A 222 -2.84 13.63 11.31
CA VAL A 222 -4.19 13.57 10.75
C VAL A 222 -4.71 12.14 10.83
N MET A 223 -5.93 11.98 11.31
CA MET A 223 -6.72 10.74 11.28
C MET A 223 -8.04 11.05 10.57
N ALA A 224 -8.47 10.22 9.62
CA ALA A 224 -9.70 10.41 8.86
C ALA A 224 -10.29 9.09 8.38
N ASP A 225 -11.59 9.07 8.06
CA ASP A 225 -12.27 7.84 7.61
C ASP A 225 -12.30 7.64 6.10
N THR A 226 -12.06 8.71 5.35
CA THR A 226 -12.09 8.71 3.88
C THR A 226 -10.89 9.46 3.33
N LEU A 227 -10.41 9.07 2.15
CA LEU A 227 -9.29 9.73 1.49
C LEU A 227 -9.55 11.23 1.24
N PRO A 228 -10.75 11.67 0.78
CA PRO A 228 -11.02 13.10 0.62
C PRO A 228 -11.04 13.88 1.92
N ASP A 229 -11.56 13.30 3.02
CA ASP A 229 -11.51 13.94 4.34
C ASP A 229 -10.06 14.06 4.85
N MET A 230 -9.25 13.01 4.66
CA MET A 230 -7.82 13.05 4.96
C MET A 230 -7.12 14.20 4.22
N ALA A 231 -7.37 14.35 2.92
CA ALA A 231 -6.81 15.45 2.12
C ALA A 231 -7.20 16.83 2.67
N ARG A 232 -8.50 17.05 2.95
CA ARG A 232 -8.99 18.31 3.53
C ARG A 232 -8.34 18.63 4.87
N ARG A 233 -8.14 17.61 5.73
CA ARG A 233 -7.49 17.78 7.03
C ARG A 233 -5.99 18.07 6.90
N ILE A 234 -5.28 17.42 5.97
CA ILE A 234 -3.88 17.74 5.62
C ILE A 234 -3.79 19.22 5.20
N ILE A 235 -4.64 19.66 4.25
CA ILE A 235 -4.64 21.04 3.74
C ILE A 235 -4.83 22.03 4.88
N LYS A 236 -5.85 21.81 5.73
CA LYS A 236 -6.12 22.66 6.89
C LYS A 236 -4.96 22.70 7.88
N ALA A 237 -4.32 21.56 8.14
CA ALA A 237 -3.17 21.47 9.05
C ALA A 237 -1.93 22.19 8.50
N SER A 238 -1.76 22.24 7.17
CA SER A 238 -0.69 22.98 6.51
C SER A 238 -0.93 24.49 6.48
N GLU A 239 -2.18 24.94 6.36
CA GLU A 239 -2.53 26.37 6.43
C GLU A 239 -2.30 26.96 7.82
N ALA A 240 -2.51 26.18 8.88
CA ALA A 240 -2.31 26.61 10.26
C ALA A 240 -0.84 26.85 10.66
N GLN A 241 0.12 26.60 9.75
CA GLN A 241 1.56 26.76 9.98
C GLN A 241 2.16 27.98 9.27
N VAL A 242 1.35 28.70 8.50
CA VAL A 242 1.74 29.93 7.78
C VAL A 242 1.49 31.16 8.64
#